data_AF-A0A1I6Z6Y1-F1
#
_entry.id   AF-A0A1I6Z6Y1-F1
#
_cell.length_a   1.000
_cell.length_b   1.000
_cell.length_c   1.000
_cell.angle_alpha   90.00
_cell.angle_beta   90.00
_cell.angle_gamma   90.00
#
_symmetry.space_group_name_H-M   'P 1'
#
loop_
_entity.id
_entity.type
_entity.pdbx_description
1 polymer ?
#
loop_
_entity_poly.entity_id
_entity_poly.type
_entity_poly.pdbx_seq_one_letter_code
_entity_poly.pdbx_strand_id
1 'polypeptide(L)'
;MIEKIVNTVCSEYGLRLTSLSELTLKVNLPDASLERGFIEQDNSLYLPLNEERQAFSSLSDVEVEFRAYIQFVLNPERVSAEYLADFFNNSLGMRIRKAWIRTDFIRESESQFNLHESVLDSLHGSVEAPSRRTRFSGEYGFPETAPITGGFAGRDSVEDICTELDGSIDLFPGQAASIPARNSQSIETGIDFLMHSKLYLPDLQAQIKILEIKDLTETLISQLTLFKHRLSTYPKNLTHIQEKLELINEAIKLANDSDYILELIRRGEGKKLEFKSTLRMNLMTGKPDWSVEHAVLKTIVAYVNTDGGILLVGVSNTGEVLGIESDNFLNEDKFLLHFKQLLKQHIGLAYASLIDYALVPVNGKKILKIDCQKSDDPVFLKSGKEEEFYIRIGPSSERLTGSDLLEYVNRRYGRSRIN
;
A
#
# COMPACT_ATOMS: atom_id res chain seq x y z
N MET A 1 -11.49 17.43 18.02
CA MET A 1 -10.21 17.78 17.36
C MET A 1 -9.69 16.61 16.53
N ILE A 2 -9.59 15.39 17.09
CA ILE A 2 -9.12 14.18 16.39
C ILE A 2 -9.98 13.80 15.18
N GLU A 3 -11.31 13.74 15.30
CA GLU A 3 -12.19 13.38 14.17
C GLU A 3 -12.06 14.33 12.97
N LYS A 4 -11.80 15.62 13.23
CA LYS A 4 -11.60 16.61 12.16
C LYS A 4 -10.31 16.34 11.38
N ILE A 5 -9.26 15.94 12.09
CA ILE A 5 -7.97 15.56 11.48
C ILE A 5 -8.13 14.28 10.67
N VAL A 6 -8.80 13.25 11.22
CA VAL A 6 -9.09 12.00 10.51
C VAL A 6 -9.87 12.27 9.23
N ASN A 7 -10.92 13.09 9.29
CA ASN A 7 -11.71 13.46 8.10
C ASN A 7 -10.86 14.17 7.04
N THR A 8 -10.00 15.11 7.44
CA THR A 8 -9.12 15.83 6.51
C THR A 8 -8.15 14.86 5.83
N VAL A 9 -7.48 14.00 6.60
CA VAL A 9 -6.54 13.01 6.06
C VAL A 9 -7.27 12.04 5.13
N CYS A 10 -8.39 11.44 5.56
CA CYS A 10 -9.15 10.52 4.72
C CYS A 10 -9.60 11.17 3.40
N SER A 11 -10.02 12.44 3.43
CA SER A 11 -10.40 13.18 2.23
C SER A 11 -9.22 13.42 1.28
N GLU A 12 -8.01 13.63 1.78
CA GLU A 12 -6.79 13.77 0.96
C GLU A 12 -6.50 12.46 0.19
N TYR A 13 -6.82 11.31 0.79
CA TYR A 13 -6.71 9.99 0.14
C TYR A 13 -7.95 9.61 -0.68
N GLY A 14 -8.85 10.55 -0.96
CA GLY A 14 -10.06 10.30 -1.76
C GLY A 14 -11.14 9.47 -1.05
N LEU A 15 -11.03 9.26 0.27
CA LEU A 15 -12.02 8.55 1.06
C LEU A 15 -13.07 9.51 1.61
N ARG A 16 -14.34 9.11 1.51
CA ARG A 16 -15.48 9.87 2.01
C ARG A 16 -16.07 9.19 3.22
N LEU A 17 -16.37 9.99 4.24
CA LEU A 17 -17.12 9.53 5.40
C LEU A 17 -18.55 9.19 4.97
N THR A 18 -18.99 7.97 5.28
CA THR A 18 -20.32 7.43 5.01
C THR A 18 -20.71 6.43 6.12
N SER A 19 -21.88 5.81 6.01
CA SER A 19 -22.36 4.75 6.90
C SER A 19 -23.14 3.71 6.12
N LEU A 20 -23.32 2.51 6.70
CA LEU A 20 -24.10 1.46 6.04
C LEU A 20 -25.56 1.87 5.81
N SER A 21 -26.13 2.73 6.65
CA SER A 21 -27.48 3.30 6.45
C SER A 21 -27.60 4.13 5.17
N GLU A 22 -26.53 4.84 4.77
CA GLU A 22 -26.53 5.65 3.54
C GLU A 22 -26.30 4.82 2.27
N LEU A 23 -25.78 3.61 2.44
CA LEU A 23 -25.41 2.70 1.37
C LEU A 23 -26.44 1.59 1.14
N THR A 24 -27.24 1.26 2.16
CA THR A 24 -28.17 0.12 2.14
C THR A 24 -29.59 0.58 1.81
N LEU A 25 -30.23 -0.11 0.86
CA LEU A 25 -31.64 0.05 0.53
C LEU A 25 -32.55 -0.82 1.39
N LYS A 26 -32.11 -2.05 1.69
CA LYS A 26 -32.88 -3.03 2.47
C LYS A 26 -31.96 -3.97 3.25
N VAL A 27 -32.36 -4.33 4.47
CA VAL A 27 -31.70 -5.37 5.27
C VAL A 27 -32.63 -6.58 5.37
N ASN A 28 -32.12 -7.78 5.12
CA ASN A 28 -32.85 -9.03 5.31
C ASN A 28 -32.12 -9.93 6.32
N LEU A 29 -32.90 -10.59 7.17
CA LEU A 29 -32.45 -11.64 8.08
C LEU A 29 -32.68 -13.03 7.45
N PRO A 30 -31.93 -14.06 7.87
CA PRO A 30 -32.04 -15.38 7.26
C PRO A 30 -33.41 -16.00 7.54
N ASP A 31 -34.07 -16.48 6.49
CA ASP A 31 -35.34 -17.17 6.53
C ASP A 31 -35.14 -18.70 6.58
N ALA A 32 -35.62 -19.32 7.66
CA ALA A 32 -35.48 -20.77 7.87
C ALA A 32 -36.22 -21.63 6.83
N SER A 33 -37.16 -21.06 6.07
CA SER A 33 -37.90 -21.74 5.00
C SER A 33 -37.12 -21.83 3.68
N LEU A 34 -36.06 -21.03 3.52
CA LEU A 34 -35.21 -21.00 2.34
C LEU A 34 -33.97 -21.89 2.57
N GLU A 35 -33.61 -22.69 1.56
CA GLU A 35 -32.46 -23.60 1.63
C GLU A 35 -31.15 -22.88 2.03
N ARG A 36 -30.95 -21.68 1.49
CA ARG A 36 -29.77 -20.83 1.75
C ARG A 36 -30.06 -19.66 2.70
N GLY A 37 -31.25 -19.58 3.30
CA GLY A 37 -31.63 -18.47 4.18
C GLY A 37 -31.98 -17.15 3.48
N PHE A 38 -31.62 -16.95 2.22
CA PHE A 38 -31.85 -15.68 1.50
C PHE A 38 -32.34 -15.90 0.07
N ILE A 39 -33.01 -14.89 -0.46
CA ILE A 39 -33.28 -14.74 -1.89
C ILE A 39 -32.17 -13.86 -2.46
N GLU A 40 -31.47 -14.36 -3.49
CA GLU A 40 -30.42 -13.60 -4.15
C GLU A 40 -30.99 -12.32 -4.80
N GLN A 41 -30.31 -11.21 -4.58
CA GLN A 41 -30.66 -9.91 -5.12
C GLN A 41 -29.39 -9.24 -5.65
N ASP A 42 -29.53 -8.46 -6.71
CA ASP A 42 -28.42 -7.73 -7.30
C ASP A 42 -27.77 -6.78 -6.28
N ASN A 43 -26.45 -6.65 -6.36
CA ASN A 43 -25.66 -5.79 -5.48
C ASN A 43 -25.92 -6.02 -3.98
N SER A 44 -25.97 -7.29 -3.57
CA SER A 44 -26.18 -7.68 -2.17
C SER A 44 -24.86 -8.02 -1.48
N LEU A 45 -24.65 -7.47 -0.27
CA LEU A 45 -23.60 -7.88 0.64
C LEU A 45 -24.16 -8.86 1.68
N TYR A 46 -23.53 -10.01 1.83
CA TYR A 46 -23.78 -10.95 2.90
C TYR A 46 -22.67 -10.80 3.93
N LEU A 47 -22.99 -10.17 5.05
CA LEU A 47 -22.04 -9.94 6.13
C LEU A 47 -22.29 -10.92 7.28
N PRO A 48 -21.29 -11.68 7.73
CA PRO A 48 -21.46 -12.62 8.84
C PRO A 48 -21.46 -11.90 10.19
N LEU A 49 -22.22 -12.45 11.12
CA LEU A 49 -22.29 -12.02 12.51
C LEU A 49 -21.08 -12.48 13.36
N ASN A 50 -20.21 -13.34 12.80
CA ASN A 50 -18.99 -13.83 13.43
C ASN A 50 -17.76 -13.34 12.67
N GLU A 51 -16.69 -13.03 13.40
CA GLU A 51 -15.42 -12.50 12.89
C GLU A 51 -14.65 -13.49 12.03
N GLU A 52 -14.76 -14.80 12.26
CA GLU A 52 -13.95 -15.79 11.52
C GLU A 52 -14.46 -16.08 10.10
N ARG A 53 -15.67 -15.62 9.78
CA ARG A 53 -16.30 -15.85 8.48
C ARG A 53 -16.04 -14.70 7.50
N GLN A 54 -15.94 -15.01 6.22
CA GLN A 54 -15.82 -14.02 5.16
C GLN A 54 -17.19 -13.42 4.79
N ALA A 55 -17.16 -12.17 4.35
CA ALA A 55 -18.26 -11.48 3.70
C ALA A 55 -18.31 -11.84 2.21
N PHE A 56 -19.52 -11.89 1.64
CA PHE A 56 -19.74 -12.30 0.26
C PHE A 56 -20.61 -11.30 -0.50
N SER A 57 -20.45 -11.23 -1.83
CA SER A 57 -21.27 -10.42 -2.73
C SER A 57 -22.28 -11.23 -3.55
N SER A 58 -22.19 -12.57 -3.50
CA SER A 58 -23.11 -13.51 -4.16
C SER A 58 -23.35 -14.73 -3.28
N LEU A 59 -24.45 -15.45 -3.52
CA LEU A 59 -24.74 -16.73 -2.87
C LEU A 59 -24.08 -17.92 -3.60
N SER A 60 -23.28 -17.67 -4.64
CA SER A 60 -22.73 -18.72 -5.52
C SER A 60 -21.74 -19.68 -4.82
N ASP A 61 -21.24 -19.36 -3.63
CA ASP A 61 -20.30 -20.19 -2.88
C ASP A 61 -21.02 -21.39 -2.20
N VAL A 62 -20.80 -22.58 -2.77
CA VAL A 62 -21.54 -23.81 -2.47
C VAL A 62 -21.25 -24.38 -1.06
N GLU A 63 -20.16 -23.96 -0.41
CA GLU A 63 -19.71 -24.51 0.87
C GLU A 63 -20.09 -23.67 2.10
N VAL A 64 -20.83 -22.57 1.93
CA VAL A 64 -21.08 -21.60 3.02
C VAL A 64 -22.52 -21.69 3.55
N GLU A 65 -22.65 -21.92 4.86
CA GLU A 65 -23.94 -21.83 5.54
C GLU A 65 -24.27 -20.37 5.91
N PHE A 66 -25.20 -19.77 5.15
CA PHE A 66 -25.60 -18.37 5.30
C PHE A 66 -26.52 -18.08 6.51
N ARG A 67 -26.86 -19.08 7.35
CA ARG A 67 -27.75 -18.88 8.51
C ARG A 67 -27.22 -17.92 9.58
N ALA A 68 -25.92 -17.63 9.57
CA ALA A 68 -25.26 -16.68 10.47
C ALA A 68 -24.91 -15.34 9.80
N TYR A 69 -25.56 -15.02 8.68
CA TYR A 69 -25.31 -13.81 7.90
C TYR A 69 -26.48 -12.84 7.96
N ILE A 70 -26.22 -11.60 7.58
CA ILE A 70 -27.21 -10.57 7.30
C ILE A 70 -27.01 -10.14 5.84
N GLN A 71 -28.10 -10.06 5.09
CA GLN A 71 -28.08 -9.55 3.72
C GLN A 71 -28.38 -8.05 3.72
N PHE A 72 -27.47 -7.27 3.14
CA PHE A 72 -27.63 -5.85 2.86
C PHE A 72 -27.80 -5.68 1.35
N VAL A 73 -28.98 -5.25 0.91
CA VAL A 73 -29.22 -4.87 -0.47
C VAL A 73 -28.74 -3.43 -0.64
N LEU A 74 -27.68 -3.22 -1.43
CA LEU A 74 -26.96 -1.96 -1.49
C LEU A 74 -27.41 -1.08 -2.66
N ASN A 75 -27.24 0.23 -2.51
CA ASN A 75 -27.49 1.20 -3.58
C ASN A 75 -26.37 1.12 -4.64
N PRO A 76 -26.66 0.65 -5.86
CA PRO A 76 -25.66 0.47 -6.92
C PRO A 76 -25.06 1.78 -7.43
N GLU A 77 -25.70 2.93 -7.20
CA GLU A 77 -25.16 4.24 -7.58
C GLU A 77 -24.09 4.75 -6.60
N ARG A 78 -23.92 4.10 -5.45
CA ARG A 78 -23.01 4.55 -4.39
C ARG A 78 -21.92 3.56 -4.03
N VAL A 79 -22.23 2.26 -4.07
CA VAL A 79 -21.29 1.22 -3.63
C VAL A 79 -21.46 -0.07 -4.42
N SER A 80 -20.32 -0.70 -4.74
CA SER A 80 -20.27 -2.07 -5.24
C SER A 80 -20.26 -3.06 -4.06
N ALA A 81 -21.16 -4.05 -4.10
CA ALA A 81 -21.20 -5.13 -3.13
C ALA A 81 -19.92 -5.97 -3.12
N GLU A 82 -19.31 -6.17 -4.29
CA GLU A 82 -18.04 -6.87 -4.44
C GLU A 82 -16.90 -6.12 -3.75
N TYR A 83 -16.79 -4.81 -4.01
CA TYR A 83 -15.83 -3.95 -3.31
C TYR A 83 -16.05 -3.97 -1.80
N LEU A 84 -17.30 -3.87 -1.36
CA LEU A 84 -17.62 -3.80 0.07
C LEU A 84 -17.37 -5.13 0.79
N ALA A 85 -17.63 -6.26 0.12
CA ALA A 85 -17.29 -7.59 0.63
C ALA A 85 -15.76 -7.73 0.77
N ASP A 86 -15.00 -7.36 -0.25
CA ASP A 86 -13.54 -7.34 -0.20
C ASP A 86 -13.00 -6.43 0.91
N PHE A 87 -13.57 -5.23 1.05
CA PHE A 87 -13.23 -4.30 2.12
C PHE A 87 -13.44 -4.94 3.50
N PHE A 88 -14.57 -5.59 3.74
CA PHE A 88 -14.87 -6.23 5.02
C PHE A 88 -14.08 -7.51 5.31
N ASN A 89 -13.44 -8.08 4.28
CA ASN A 89 -12.55 -9.23 4.40
C ASN A 89 -11.08 -8.83 4.63
N ASN A 90 -10.70 -7.59 4.31
CA ASN A 90 -9.36 -7.10 4.57
C ASN A 90 -9.11 -6.83 6.06
N SER A 91 -7.84 -6.60 6.43
CA SER A 91 -7.43 -6.43 7.83
C SER A 91 -8.11 -5.27 8.57
N LEU A 92 -8.44 -4.19 7.86
CA LEU A 92 -9.16 -3.05 8.41
C LEU A 92 -10.64 -3.37 8.60
N GLY A 93 -11.30 -3.91 7.58
CA GLY A 93 -12.70 -4.32 7.65
C GLY A 93 -12.96 -5.34 8.75
N MET A 94 -12.06 -6.31 8.93
CA MET A 94 -12.12 -7.29 10.02
C MET A 94 -12.01 -6.64 11.40
N ARG A 95 -11.19 -5.58 11.54
CA ARG A 95 -11.09 -4.81 12.80
C ARG A 95 -12.35 -3.99 13.07
N ILE A 96 -12.95 -3.43 12.03
CA ILE A 96 -14.22 -2.70 12.12
C ILE A 96 -15.33 -3.65 12.58
N ARG A 97 -15.44 -4.83 11.96
CA ARG A 97 -16.38 -5.89 12.36
C ARG A 97 -16.17 -6.34 13.80
N LYS A 98 -14.90 -6.52 14.21
CA LYS A 98 -14.49 -6.78 15.60
C LYS A 98 -15.00 -5.72 16.57
N ALA A 99 -14.89 -4.45 16.20
CA ALA A 99 -15.35 -3.35 17.03
C ALA A 99 -16.87 -3.39 17.23
N TRP A 100 -17.63 -3.67 16.16
CA TRP A 100 -19.10 -3.77 16.22
C TRP A 100 -19.58 -4.86 17.16
N ILE A 101 -18.94 -6.03 17.12
CA ILE A 101 -19.28 -7.15 17.99
C ILE A 101 -18.99 -6.81 19.46
N ARG A 102 -17.87 -6.13 19.75
CA ARG A 102 -17.50 -5.74 21.13
C ARG A 102 -18.42 -4.67 21.74
N THR A 103 -18.97 -3.78 20.92
CA THR A 103 -19.86 -2.70 21.40
C THR A 103 -21.26 -3.20 21.78
N ASP A 104 -21.71 -4.36 21.30
CA ASP A 104 -22.98 -5.00 21.68
C ASP A 104 -22.85 -6.13 22.73
N PHE A 105 -21.64 -6.46 23.21
CA PHE A 105 -21.40 -7.66 24.00
C PHE A 105 -20.73 -7.48 25.37
N ILE A 106 -20.69 -6.28 25.97
CA ILE A 106 -20.52 -6.18 27.43
C ILE A 106 -21.90 -6.23 28.10
N ARG A 107 -22.49 -7.43 28.03
CA ARG A 107 -23.27 -8.06 29.08
C ARG A 107 -23.16 -9.57 28.91
N GLU A 108 -21.92 -10.08 28.79
CA GLU A 108 -21.67 -11.40 29.36
C GLU A 108 -22.00 -11.29 30.85
N SER A 109 -22.97 -12.10 31.25
CA SER A 109 -23.24 -12.39 32.65
C SER A 109 -21.93 -12.60 33.38
N GLU A 110 -21.75 -11.95 34.53
CA GLU A 110 -20.93 -12.51 35.60
C GLU A 110 -21.51 -13.88 35.96
N SER A 111 -21.16 -14.91 35.18
CA SER A 111 -21.29 -16.30 35.60
C SER A 111 -20.13 -16.54 36.56
N GLN A 112 -20.42 -16.27 37.83
CA GLN A 112 -19.95 -17.00 39.00
C GLN A 112 -18.89 -18.07 38.70
N PHE A 113 -17.63 -17.65 38.66
CA PHE A 113 -16.51 -18.43 39.19
C PHE A 113 -15.90 -17.63 40.34
N ASN A 114 -16.67 -17.51 41.42
CA ASN A 114 -16.10 -17.34 42.75
C ASN A 114 -15.80 -18.74 43.29
N LEU A 115 -14.60 -19.22 43.05
CA LEU A 115 -13.99 -20.24 43.89
C LEU A 115 -12.67 -19.66 44.41
N HIS A 116 -12.79 -19.05 45.58
CA HIS A 116 -11.77 -18.88 46.62
C HIS A 116 -10.34 -18.60 46.16
N GLU A 117 -9.99 -17.30 46.13
CA GLU A 117 -8.65 -16.89 46.51
C GLU A 117 -8.73 -15.78 47.56
N SER A 118 -8.62 -16.19 48.81
CA SER A 118 -7.87 -15.53 49.89
C SER A 118 -8.19 -16.25 51.19
N VAL A 119 -7.16 -16.74 51.86
CA VAL A 119 -6.73 -16.33 53.20
C VAL A 119 -5.67 -17.34 53.61
N LEU A 120 -4.41 -16.90 53.71
CA LEU A 120 -3.57 -17.07 54.89
C LEU A 120 -2.19 -16.48 54.59
N ASP A 121 -2.09 -15.17 54.82
CA ASP A 121 -0.86 -14.61 55.34
C ASP A 121 -0.96 -14.60 56.88
N SER A 122 0.18 -14.77 57.54
CA SER A 122 0.41 -14.86 59.00
C SER A 122 0.40 -16.26 59.61
N LEU A 123 1.60 -16.82 59.82
CA LEU A 123 2.13 -17.15 61.16
C LEU A 123 3.63 -17.49 61.08
N HIS A 124 4.39 -16.79 61.93
CA HIS A 124 5.80 -16.97 62.23
C HIS A 124 6.19 -18.42 62.61
N GLY A 125 7.44 -18.78 62.29
CA GLY A 125 8.27 -19.53 63.25
C GLY A 125 9.16 -20.65 62.69
N SER A 126 10.43 -20.31 62.44
CA SER A 126 11.62 -21.05 62.92
C SER A 126 12.03 -22.39 62.29
N VAL A 127 13.36 -22.55 62.24
CA VAL A 127 14.16 -23.80 62.38
C VAL A 127 14.88 -24.31 61.11
N GLU A 128 16.19 -23.98 61.09
CA GLU A 128 17.37 -24.79 60.70
C GLU A 128 17.68 -25.15 59.23
N ALA A 129 18.89 -24.74 58.83
CA ALA A 129 19.72 -25.45 57.85
C ALA A 129 20.28 -26.75 58.46
N PRO A 130 20.67 -27.75 57.65
CA PRO A 130 22.10 -27.88 57.38
C PRO A 130 22.49 -28.40 55.98
N SER A 131 23.56 -27.80 55.44
CA SER A 131 24.84 -28.42 55.03
C SER A 131 24.91 -29.85 54.44
N ARG A 132 25.44 -29.96 53.20
CA ARG A 132 26.58 -30.84 52.75
C ARG A 132 26.70 -30.72 51.21
N ARG A 133 27.69 -30.06 50.59
CA ARG A 133 29.13 -30.33 50.39
C ARG A 133 29.48 -31.67 49.70
N THR A 134 29.92 -31.57 48.43
CA THR A 134 31.08 -32.21 47.72
C THR A 134 30.86 -31.96 46.21
N ARG A 135 31.61 -31.16 45.43
CA ARG A 135 33.04 -30.92 45.14
C ARG A 135 33.75 -32.06 44.38
N PHE A 136 34.50 -31.64 43.34
CA PHE A 136 35.49 -32.30 42.45
C PHE A 136 34.97 -32.67 41.05
N SER A 137 35.61 -32.45 39.90
CA SER A 137 36.68 -31.56 39.32
C SER A 137 37.34 -32.32 38.16
N GLY A 138 37.88 -31.64 37.13
CA GLY A 138 38.81 -32.21 36.13
C GLY A 138 38.18 -32.24 34.72
N GLU A 139 38.38 -31.35 33.75
CA GLU A 139 39.55 -30.64 33.17
C GLU A 139 40.26 -31.41 32.02
N TYR A 140 40.41 -30.69 30.89
CA TYR A 140 41.31 -30.83 29.72
C TYR A 140 41.07 -31.81 28.56
N GLY A 141 41.18 -31.26 27.33
CA GLY A 141 41.86 -31.93 26.21
C GLY A 141 41.34 -31.63 24.79
N PHE A 142 41.92 -30.65 24.10
CA PHE A 142 42.00 -30.64 22.61
C PHE A 142 43.20 -31.51 22.17
N PRO A 143 43.17 -32.10 20.96
CA PRO A 143 44.03 -31.55 19.89
C PRO A 143 43.48 -31.66 18.44
N GLU A 144 44.12 -30.91 17.53
CA GLU A 144 43.93 -30.85 16.06
C GLU A 144 44.39 -32.11 15.30
N THR A 145 43.77 -32.40 14.14
CA THR A 145 44.42 -32.50 12.79
C THR A 145 43.42 -32.96 11.69
N ALA A 146 43.51 -32.34 10.51
CA ALA A 146 42.69 -32.51 9.29
C ALA A 146 43.17 -33.74 8.41
N PRO A 147 42.61 -34.11 7.21
CA PRO A 147 41.80 -33.30 6.27
C PRO A 147 40.74 -34.01 5.34
N ILE A 148 40.09 -33.19 4.50
CA ILE A 148 39.44 -33.40 3.16
C ILE A 148 37.96 -33.87 3.01
N THR A 149 37.23 -33.06 2.22
CA THR A 149 36.06 -33.29 1.33
C THR A 149 34.63 -33.08 1.87
N GLY A 150 33.82 -32.33 1.10
CA GLY A 150 32.36 -32.39 1.11
C GLY A 150 31.67 -31.03 1.29
N GLY A 151 30.88 -30.61 0.31
CA GLY A 151 30.29 -29.27 0.21
C GLY A 151 29.03 -29.02 1.06
N PHE A 152 28.76 -27.74 1.28
CA PHE A 152 27.55 -27.22 1.93
C PHE A 152 26.43 -26.98 0.91
N ALA A 153 25.24 -27.53 1.17
CA ALA A 153 23.99 -27.19 0.49
C ALA A 153 22.75 -27.49 1.36
N GLY A 154 21.75 -26.60 1.30
CA GLY A 154 20.33 -26.84 1.63
C GLY A 154 19.93 -26.45 3.06
N ARG A 155 19.13 -25.39 3.30
CA ARG A 155 17.67 -25.21 3.08
C ARG A 155 16.82 -26.02 4.07
N ASP A 156 16.38 -25.36 5.13
CA ASP A 156 15.25 -25.80 5.95
C ASP A 156 13.95 -25.20 5.40
N SER A 157 13.13 -26.08 4.85
CA SER A 157 11.71 -25.91 4.59
C SER A 157 11.02 -27.06 5.32
N VAL A 158 10.15 -26.73 6.26
CA VAL A 158 9.43 -27.69 7.11
C VAL A 158 8.01 -27.85 6.57
N GLU A 159 7.74 -28.99 5.95
CA GLU A 159 6.42 -29.56 5.76
C GLU A 159 6.47 -31.06 6.12
N ASP A 160 5.36 -31.53 6.69
CA ASP A 160 4.95 -32.89 7.01
C ASP A 160 5.50 -33.58 8.27
N ILE A 161 4.64 -33.69 9.30
CA ILE A 161 4.29 -34.98 9.94
C ILE A 161 2.81 -34.94 10.37
N CYS A 162 1.97 -35.76 9.73
CA CYS A 162 0.73 -36.31 10.30
C CYS A 162 1.02 -37.74 10.79
N THR A 163 0.60 -38.08 12.02
CA THR A 163 0.33 -39.48 12.41
C THR A 163 -0.70 -39.52 13.55
N GLU A 164 -1.85 -40.11 13.21
CA GLU A 164 -2.73 -41.03 13.94
C GLU A 164 -2.62 -41.16 15.47
N LEU A 165 -3.77 -41.03 16.15
CA LEU A 165 -4.18 -41.95 17.21
C LEU A 165 -5.68 -42.24 17.09
N ASP A 166 -5.98 -43.48 16.70
CA ASP A 166 -7.29 -44.13 16.82
C ASP A 166 -7.69 -44.32 18.29
N GLY A 167 -8.98 -44.13 18.59
CA GLY A 167 -9.58 -44.41 19.89
C GLY A 167 -11.11 -44.45 19.78
N SER A 168 -11.63 -45.61 19.37
CA SER A 168 -13.05 -45.94 19.29
C SER A 168 -13.74 -45.81 20.66
N ILE A 169 -14.86 -45.07 20.73
CA ILE A 169 -15.90 -45.27 21.76
C ILE A 169 -17.27 -45.13 21.11
N ASP A 170 -18.11 -46.11 21.44
CA ASP A 170 -19.37 -46.50 20.83
C ASP A 170 -20.53 -45.48 20.87
N LEU A 171 -21.40 -45.64 19.87
CA LEU A 171 -22.73 -45.07 19.73
C LEU A 171 -23.69 -45.46 20.89
N PHE A 172 -24.39 -44.46 21.43
CA PHE A 172 -25.77 -44.61 21.90
C PHE A 172 -26.64 -43.44 21.41
N PRO A 173 -27.91 -43.65 21.03
CA PRO A 173 -28.75 -42.65 20.39
C PRO A 173 -29.64 -41.89 21.38
N GLY A 174 -29.91 -40.62 21.07
CA GLY A 174 -31.14 -39.93 21.49
C GLY A 174 -30.96 -38.76 22.45
N GLN A 175 -30.99 -37.54 21.92
CA GLN A 175 -32.02 -36.53 22.23
C GLN A 175 -31.75 -35.26 21.42
N ALA A 176 -32.76 -34.82 20.67
CA ALA A 176 -32.79 -33.53 20.02
C ALA A 176 -32.74 -32.43 21.09
N ALA A 177 -31.60 -31.77 21.22
CA ALA A 177 -31.49 -30.55 21.99
C ALA A 177 -31.95 -29.38 21.12
N SER A 178 -33.10 -28.82 21.46
CA SER A 178 -33.64 -27.58 20.91
C SER A 178 -32.67 -26.42 21.14
N ILE A 179 -32.29 -25.74 20.05
CA ILE A 179 -31.55 -24.48 20.10
C ILE A 179 -32.44 -23.45 20.82
N PRO A 180 -32.00 -22.80 21.91
CA PRO A 180 -32.81 -21.78 22.57
C PRO A 180 -32.89 -20.55 21.65
N ALA A 181 -34.10 -20.06 21.43
CA ALA A 181 -34.37 -18.84 20.67
C ALA A 181 -33.60 -17.66 21.28
N ARG A 182 -32.60 -17.13 20.56
CA ARG A 182 -32.00 -15.82 20.87
C ARG A 182 -33.10 -14.76 20.74
N ASN A 183 -33.26 -13.93 21.77
CA ASN A 183 -34.23 -12.82 21.80
C ASN A 183 -34.04 -11.89 20.59
N SER A 184 -35.07 -11.77 19.75
CA SER A 184 -35.12 -10.92 18.54
C SER A 184 -34.77 -9.45 18.81
N GLN A 185 -35.09 -8.92 20.00
CA GLN A 185 -34.74 -7.55 20.41
C GLN A 185 -33.23 -7.27 20.48
N SER A 186 -32.40 -8.28 20.81
CA SER A 186 -30.94 -8.11 20.90
C SER A 186 -30.27 -7.98 19.53
N ILE A 187 -30.87 -8.57 18.50
CA ILE A 187 -30.36 -8.53 17.11
C ILE A 187 -30.72 -7.19 16.45
N GLU A 188 -31.94 -6.69 16.67
CA GLU A 188 -32.38 -5.39 16.14
C GLU A 188 -31.50 -4.23 16.64
N THR A 189 -31.18 -4.22 17.95
CA THR A 189 -30.35 -3.17 18.55
C THR A 189 -28.92 -3.13 17.97
N GLY A 190 -28.35 -4.29 17.62
CA GLY A 190 -27.00 -4.35 17.05
C GLY A 190 -26.95 -4.03 15.55
N ILE A 191 -28.04 -4.28 14.83
CA ILE A 191 -28.18 -3.82 13.44
C ILE A 191 -28.21 -2.30 13.41
N ASP A 192 -28.92 -1.64 14.32
CA ASP A 192 -28.97 -0.18 14.38
C ASP A 192 -27.58 0.44 14.60
N PHE A 193 -26.77 -0.14 15.50
CA PHE A 193 -25.40 0.33 15.72
C PHE A 193 -24.52 0.16 14.47
N LEU A 194 -24.60 -1.02 13.83
CA LEU A 194 -23.87 -1.34 12.60
C LEU A 194 -24.25 -0.37 11.47
N MET A 195 -25.53 -0.04 11.34
CA MET A 195 -26.05 0.84 10.29
C MET A 195 -25.55 2.28 10.41
N HIS A 196 -25.31 2.78 11.62
CA HIS A 196 -24.84 4.15 11.86
C HIS A 196 -23.31 4.25 12.05
N SER A 197 -22.60 3.14 11.93
CA SER A 197 -21.15 3.11 12.04
C SER A 197 -20.47 3.94 10.94
N LYS A 198 -19.43 4.68 11.33
CA LYS A 198 -18.65 5.54 10.43
C LYS A 198 -17.70 4.69 9.57
N LEU A 199 -17.85 4.77 8.26
CA LEU A 199 -16.98 4.13 7.27
C LEU A 199 -16.34 5.18 6.38
N TYR A 200 -15.09 4.98 6.01
CA TYR A 200 -14.39 5.83 5.05
C TYR A 200 -14.16 5.03 3.79
N LEU A 201 -14.94 5.31 2.75
CA LEU A 201 -14.91 4.57 1.49
C LEU A 201 -14.63 5.51 0.32
N PRO A 202 -13.93 5.06 -0.72
CA PRO A 202 -13.77 5.82 -1.95
C PRO A 202 -15.11 5.94 -2.69
N ASP A 203 -15.21 6.87 -3.65
CA ASP A 203 -16.40 6.94 -4.50
C ASP A 203 -16.52 5.74 -5.45
N LEU A 204 -17.72 5.53 -6.01
CA LEU A 204 -18.03 4.35 -6.83
C LEU A 204 -17.05 4.17 -8.00
N GLN A 205 -16.63 5.26 -8.65
CA GLN A 205 -15.71 5.18 -9.79
C GLN A 205 -14.33 4.69 -9.34
N ALA A 206 -13.84 5.15 -8.19
CA ALA A 206 -12.61 4.65 -7.60
C ALA A 206 -12.76 3.19 -7.13
N GLN A 207 -13.89 2.79 -6.57
CA GLN A 207 -14.16 1.39 -6.18
C GLN A 207 -14.05 0.43 -7.38
N ILE A 208 -14.68 0.76 -8.51
CA ILE A 208 -14.63 -0.07 -9.73
C ILE A 208 -13.19 -0.20 -10.23
N LYS A 209 -12.43 0.91 -10.30
CA LYS A 209 -11.02 0.88 -10.71
C LYS A 209 -10.16 0.03 -9.76
N ILE A 210 -10.44 0.05 -8.46
CA ILE A 210 -9.73 -0.78 -7.49
C ILE A 210 -9.97 -2.27 -7.79
N LEU A 211 -11.21 -2.67 -8.06
CA LEU A 211 -11.55 -4.04 -8.44
C LEU A 211 -10.83 -4.44 -9.74
N GLU A 212 -10.87 -3.61 -10.78
CA GLU A 212 -10.16 -3.86 -12.05
C GLU A 212 -8.64 -4.08 -11.83
N ILE A 213 -8.02 -3.29 -10.95
CA ILE A 213 -6.59 -3.43 -10.61
C ILE A 213 -6.34 -4.72 -9.83
N LYS A 214 -7.24 -5.12 -8.94
CA LYS A 214 -7.15 -6.37 -8.20
C LYS A 214 -7.24 -7.58 -9.12
N ASP A 215 -8.21 -7.61 -10.03
CA ASP A 215 -8.37 -8.69 -11.02
C ASP A 215 -7.12 -8.84 -11.89
N LEU A 216 -6.55 -7.71 -12.33
CA LEU A 216 -5.28 -7.70 -13.04
C LEU A 216 -4.15 -8.29 -12.20
N THR A 217 -4.09 -7.93 -10.91
CA THR A 217 -3.09 -8.44 -9.98
C THR A 217 -3.22 -9.95 -9.78
N GLU A 218 -4.44 -10.46 -9.60
CA GLU A 218 -4.71 -11.91 -9.48
C GLU A 218 -4.34 -12.67 -10.75
N THR A 219 -4.62 -12.09 -11.92
CA THR A 219 -4.22 -12.64 -13.22
C THR A 219 -2.70 -12.74 -13.30
N LEU A 220 -1.96 -11.70 -12.89
CA LEU A 220 -0.50 -11.70 -12.87
C LEU A 220 0.07 -12.72 -11.89
N ILE A 221 -0.50 -12.82 -10.67
CA ILE A 221 -0.12 -13.84 -9.68
C ILE A 221 -0.32 -15.25 -10.25
N SER A 222 -1.44 -15.49 -10.92
CA SER A 222 -1.75 -16.78 -11.54
C SER A 222 -0.74 -17.12 -12.65
N GLN A 223 -0.40 -16.15 -13.50
CA GLN A 223 0.61 -16.32 -14.54
C GLN A 223 2.01 -16.60 -13.94
N LEU A 224 2.39 -15.85 -12.90
CA LEU A 224 3.66 -16.06 -12.19
C LEU A 224 3.71 -17.43 -11.49
N THR A 225 2.58 -17.89 -10.94
CA THR A 225 2.45 -19.21 -10.32
C THR A 225 2.64 -20.32 -11.37
N LEU A 226 1.94 -20.24 -12.50
CA LEU A 226 2.14 -21.16 -13.62
C LEU A 226 3.58 -21.14 -14.14
N PHE A 227 4.16 -19.95 -14.25
CA PHE A 227 5.56 -19.79 -14.63
C PHE A 227 6.51 -20.47 -13.65
N LYS A 228 6.31 -20.26 -12.34
CA LYS A 228 7.06 -20.91 -11.26
C LYS A 228 7.03 -22.44 -11.38
N HIS A 229 5.85 -23.03 -11.62
CA HIS A 229 5.74 -24.48 -11.83
C HIS A 229 6.47 -24.96 -13.10
N ARG A 230 6.47 -24.16 -14.17
CA ARG A 230 7.18 -24.48 -15.42
C ARG A 230 8.70 -24.39 -15.29
N LEU A 231 9.25 -23.58 -14.38
CA LEU A 231 10.70 -23.50 -14.16
C LEU A 231 11.32 -24.86 -13.84
N SER A 232 10.60 -25.71 -13.11
CA SER A 232 11.04 -27.07 -12.77
C SER A 232 11.09 -28.01 -13.98
N THR A 233 10.38 -27.70 -15.07
CA THR A 233 10.28 -28.54 -16.27
C THR A 233 10.98 -27.94 -17.50
N TYR A 234 11.31 -26.64 -17.48
CA TYR A 234 11.98 -25.95 -18.59
C TYR A 234 13.00 -24.89 -18.12
N PRO A 235 14.19 -25.28 -17.65
CA PRO A 235 15.19 -24.36 -17.10
C PRO A 235 16.12 -23.75 -18.17
N LYS A 236 15.60 -23.36 -19.35
CA LYS A 236 16.42 -22.65 -20.36
C LYS A 236 16.39 -21.14 -20.12
N ASN A 237 17.51 -20.47 -20.36
CA ASN A 237 17.69 -19.01 -20.19
C ASN A 237 17.46 -18.51 -18.75
N LEU A 238 17.90 -19.27 -17.74
CA LEU A 238 17.74 -18.92 -16.32
C LEU A 238 18.26 -17.52 -15.99
N THR A 239 19.38 -17.09 -16.56
CA THR A 239 19.94 -15.75 -16.36
C THR A 239 18.99 -14.65 -16.87
N HIS A 240 18.47 -14.80 -18.09
CA HIS A 240 17.52 -13.85 -18.67
C HIS A 240 16.18 -13.83 -17.94
N ILE A 241 15.74 -14.99 -17.44
CA ILE A 241 14.56 -15.12 -16.59
C ILE A 241 14.77 -14.39 -15.27
N GLN A 242 15.91 -14.60 -14.63
CA GLN A 242 16.27 -13.97 -13.37
C GLN A 242 16.29 -12.45 -13.51
N GLU A 243 16.99 -11.92 -14.52
CA GLU A 243 17.04 -10.48 -14.81
C GLU A 243 15.63 -9.88 -14.99
N LYS A 244 14.74 -10.57 -15.72
CA LYS A 244 13.35 -10.11 -15.90
C LYS A 244 12.54 -10.14 -14.61
N LEU A 245 12.68 -11.18 -13.80
CA LEU A 245 11.99 -11.26 -12.50
C LEU A 245 12.51 -10.20 -11.52
N GLU A 246 13.80 -9.91 -11.55
CA GLU A 246 14.38 -8.81 -10.77
C GLU A 246 13.80 -7.46 -11.21
N LEU A 247 13.66 -7.21 -12.52
CA LEU A 247 12.99 -6.00 -13.02
C LEU A 247 11.53 -5.88 -12.57
N ILE A 248 10.77 -6.99 -12.59
CA ILE A 248 9.39 -7.02 -12.10
C ILE A 248 9.35 -6.78 -10.59
N ASN A 249 10.24 -7.42 -9.84
CA ASN A 249 10.33 -7.26 -8.39
C ASN A 249 10.67 -5.83 -8.00
N GLU A 250 11.61 -5.21 -8.71
CA GLU A 250 11.89 -3.79 -8.54
C GLU A 250 10.64 -2.97 -8.89
N ALA A 251 10.02 -3.14 -10.06
CA ALA A 251 8.79 -2.42 -10.40
C ALA A 251 7.68 -2.52 -9.31
N ILE A 252 7.53 -3.68 -8.66
CA ILE A 252 6.58 -3.88 -7.55
C ILE A 252 7.02 -3.13 -6.28
N LYS A 253 8.31 -3.18 -5.90
CA LYS A 253 8.83 -2.39 -4.76
C LYS A 253 8.65 -0.89 -4.99
N LEU A 254 8.83 -0.46 -6.24
CA LEU A 254 8.71 0.93 -6.66
C LEU A 254 7.24 1.36 -6.85
N ALA A 255 6.26 0.47 -6.69
CA ALA A 255 4.84 0.82 -6.70
C ALA A 255 4.43 1.63 -5.44
N ASN A 256 5.26 1.63 -4.39
CA ASN A 256 5.20 2.64 -3.34
C ASN A 256 6.08 3.82 -3.75
N ASP A 257 5.48 4.99 -4.00
CA ASP A 257 6.20 6.17 -4.49
C ASP A 257 7.39 6.55 -3.60
N SER A 258 7.29 6.30 -2.28
CA SER A 258 8.38 6.58 -1.33
C SER A 258 9.61 5.72 -1.57
N ASP A 259 9.41 4.40 -1.71
CA ASP A 259 10.48 3.42 -1.93
C ASP A 259 11.08 3.59 -3.34
N TYR A 260 10.26 3.97 -4.32
CA TYR A 260 10.73 4.32 -5.66
C TYR A 260 11.74 5.45 -5.65
N ILE A 261 11.39 6.54 -4.98
CA ILE A 261 12.26 7.70 -4.88
C ILE A 261 13.56 7.33 -4.16
N LEU A 262 13.51 6.57 -3.06
CA LEU A 262 14.71 6.17 -2.33
C LEU A 262 15.66 5.35 -3.20
N GLU A 263 15.13 4.47 -4.05
CA GLU A 263 15.94 3.70 -4.99
C GLU A 263 16.54 4.58 -6.11
N LEU A 264 15.77 5.54 -6.65
CA LEU A 264 16.32 6.54 -7.58
C LEU A 264 17.48 7.31 -6.95
N ILE A 265 17.31 7.76 -5.70
CA ILE A 265 18.34 8.47 -4.94
C ILE A 265 19.61 7.61 -4.79
N ARG A 266 19.47 6.32 -4.46
CA ARG A 266 20.60 5.38 -4.33
C ARG A 266 21.37 5.16 -5.63
N ARG A 267 20.68 5.14 -6.77
CA ARG A 267 21.32 5.02 -8.10
C ARG A 267 22.18 6.24 -8.44
N GLY A 268 21.88 7.39 -7.84
CA GLY A 268 22.60 8.64 -8.06
C GLY A 268 22.22 9.33 -9.37
N GLU A 269 22.74 10.55 -9.55
CA GLU A 269 22.49 11.35 -10.75
C GLU A 269 23.04 10.66 -12.01
N GLY A 270 22.39 10.92 -13.14
CA GLY A 270 22.79 10.35 -14.41
C GLY A 270 22.07 10.99 -15.59
N LYS A 271 22.12 10.33 -16.74
CA LYS A 271 21.56 10.89 -17.98
C LYS A 271 20.05 11.20 -17.88
N LYS A 272 19.30 10.42 -17.10
CA LYS A 272 17.84 10.53 -16.95
C LYS A 272 17.38 10.85 -15.53
N LEU A 273 18.30 11.18 -14.63
CA LEU A 273 17.99 11.51 -13.24
C LEU A 273 18.87 12.65 -12.76
N GLU A 274 18.25 13.71 -12.23
CA GLU A 274 18.95 14.88 -11.67
C GLU A 274 18.37 15.19 -10.29
N PHE A 275 19.22 15.64 -9.37
CA PHE A 275 18.83 16.14 -8.07
C PHE A 275 19.00 17.67 -7.99
N LYS A 276 18.05 18.30 -7.30
CA LYS A 276 18.14 19.70 -6.88
C LYS A 276 17.75 19.79 -5.42
N SER A 277 18.52 20.54 -4.66
CA SER A 277 18.30 20.63 -3.21
C SER A 277 17.05 21.43 -2.86
N THR A 278 16.71 22.43 -3.68
CA THR A 278 15.61 23.36 -3.46
C THR A 278 15.02 23.81 -4.80
N LEU A 279 13.80 24.33 -4.78
CA LEU A 279 13.14 24.90 -5.96
C LEU A 279 13.58 26.34 -6.24
N ARG A 280 13.70 27.16 -5.19
CA ARG A 280 14.00 28.60 -5.28
C ARG A 280 15.03 29.09 -4.27
N MET A 281 15.19 28.39 -3.14
CA MET A 281 16.01 28.92 -2.05
C MET A 281 17.49 28.64 -2.28
N ASN A 282 18.31 29.69 -2.33
CA ASN A 282 19.76 29.52 -2.29
C ASN A 282 20.18 29.21 -0.86
N LEU A 283 20.64 27.97 -0.62
CA LEU A 283 20.97 27.48 0.72
C LEU A 283 22.13 28.23 1.39
N MET A 284 22.99 28.91 0.63
CA MET A 284 24.08 29.71 1.18
C MET A 284 23.60 31.08 1.67
N THR A 285 22.67 31.71 0.95
CA THR A 285 22.20 33.06 1.26
C THR A 285 20.89 33.06 2.08
N GLY A 286 20.18 31.93 2.10
CA GLY A 286 18.87 31.79 2.73
C GLY A 286 17.78 32.63 2.08
N LYS A 287 17.97 33.03 0.81
CA LYS A 287 17.03 33.89 0.07
C LYS A 287 16.60 33.23 -1.24
N PRO A 288 15.37 33.53 -1.72
CA PRO A 288 14.95 33.14 -3.06
C PRO A 288 15.90 33.70 -4.11
N ASP A 289 16.29 32.85 -5.06
CA ASP A 289 17.29 33.15 -6.07
C ASP A 289 16.83 32.59 -7.42
N TRP A 290 16.69 33.48 -8.40
CA TRP A 290 16.28 33.11 -9.77
C TRP A 290 17.23 32.08 -10.38
N SER A 291 18.52 32.09 -10.06
CA SER A 291 19.46 31.12 -10.60
C SER A 291 19.13 29.68 -10.20
N VAL A 292 18.50 29.48 -9.03
CA VAL A 292 18.04 28.17 -8.55
C VAL A 292 16.79 27.72 -9.32
N GLU A 293 15.81 28.61 -9.47
CA GLU A 293 14.59 28.32 -10.25
C GLU A 293 14.94 28.07 -11.73
N HIS A 294 15.84 28.87 -12.28
CA HIS A 294 16.37 28.72 -13.63
C HIS A 294 17.07 27.38 -13.80
N ALA A 295 17.87 26.91 -12.84
CA ALA A 295 18.51 25.61 -12.90
C ALA A 295 17.50 24.44 -12.95
N VAL A 296 16.40 24.54 -12.20
CA VAL A 296 15.28 23.57 -12.26
C VAL A 296 14.64 23.60 -13.64
N LEU A 297 14.23 24.78 -14.12
CA LEU A 297 13.55 24.93 -15.42
C LEU A 297 14.44 24.54 -16.60
N LYS A 298 15.72 24.91 -16.56
CA LYS A 298 16.74 24.50 -17.53
C LYS A 298 16.81 22.98 -17.65
N THR A 299 16.76 22.27 -16.52
CA THR A 299 16.82 20.81 -16.49
C THR A 299 15.58 20.18 -17.12
N ILE A 300 14.39 20.72 -16.79
CA ILE A 300 13.12 20.29 -17.39
C ILE A 300 13.16 20.46 -18.92
N VAL A 301 13.51 21.65 -19.41
CA VAL A 301 13.60 21.91 -20.87
C VAL A 301 14.62 21.00 -21.53
N ALA A 302 15.77 20.76 -20.89
CA ALA A 302 16.78 19.82 -21.40
C ALA A 302 16.24 18.38 -21.53
N TYR A 303 15.46 17.90 -20.55
CA TYR A 303 14.84 16.57 -20.62
C TYR A 303 13.78 16.48 -21.72
N VAL A 304 12.89 17.48 -21.79
CA VAL A 304 11.82 17.54 -22.79
C VAL A 304 12.39 17.57 -24.22
N ASN A 305 13.50 18.28 -24.45
CA ASN A 305 14.17 18.33 -25.75
C ASN A 305 15.04 17.09 -26.07
N THR A 306 15.17 16.12 -25.15
CA THR A 306 16.01 14.92 -25.33
C THR A 306 15.24 13.62 -25.11
N ASP A 307 15.63 12.77 -24.17
CA ASP A 307 15.09 11.40 -24.03
C ASP A 307 14.11 11.29 -22.84
N GLY A 308 13.59 12.42 -22.38
CA GLY A 308 12.89 12.54 -21.11
C GLY A 308 13.82 12.32 -19.91
N GLY A 309 13.24 12.34 -18.73
CA GLY A 309 13.97 12.09 -17.49
C GLY A 309 13.21 12.53 -16.26
N ILE A 310 13.78 12.22 -15.11
CA ILE A 310 13.23 12.54 -13.80
C ILE A 310 14.12 13.60 -13.14
N LEU A 311 13.47 14.61 -12.57
CA LEU A 311 14.10 15.61 -11.71
C LEU A 311 13.49 15.49 -10.32
N LEU A 312 14.34 15.30 -9.30
CA LEU A 312 13.94 15.33 -7.90
C LEU A 312 14.39 16.63 -7.26
N VAL A 313 13.44 17.37 -6.69
CA VAL A 313 13.72 18.59 -5.92
C VAL A 313 13.47 18.34 -4.44
N GLY A 314 14.37 18.81 -3.59
CA GLY A 314 14.44 18.45 -2.17
C GLY A 314 15.46 17.34 -1.87
N VAL A 315 16.41 17.11 -2.77
CA VAL A 315 17.48 16.10 -2.60
C VAL A 315 18.84 16.77 -2.82
N SER A 316 19.80 16.54 -1.92
CA SER A 316 21.16 17.05 -2.08
C SER A 316 21.89 16.36 -3.24
N ASN A 317 22.98 16.96 -3.71
CA ASN A 317 23.90 16.32 -4.66
C ASN A 317 24.57 15.04 -4.12
N THR A 318 24.53 14.81 -2.80
CA THR A 318 25.02 13.59 -2.15
C THR A 318 23.94 12.55 -1.95
N GLY A 319 22.69 12.82 -2.37
CA GLY A 319 21.55 11.92 -2.18
C GLY A 319 20.87 12.04 -0.81
N GLU A 320 21.13 13.08 -0.04
CA GLU A 320 20.43 13.34 1.21
C GLU A 320 19.02 13.88 0.93
N VAL A 321 18.00 13.31 1.57
CA VAL A 321 16.62 13.81 1.48
C VAL A 321 16.49 15.07 2.35
N LEU A 322 16.50 16.23 1.72
CA LEU A 322 16.40 17.54 2.36
C LEU A 322 14.95 17.98 2.57
N GLY A 323 14.08 17.63 1.62
CA GLY A 323 12.68 18.04 1.55
C GLY A 323 12.48 19.45 0.97
N ILE A 324 11.22 19.85 0.77
CA ILE A 324 10.84 21.16 0.21
C ILE A 324 10.70 22.28 1.27
N GLU A 325 10.85 21.95 2.55
CA GLU A 325 10.61 22.88 3.67
C GLU A 325 11.55 24.08 3.62
N SER A 326 12.77 23.88 3.11
CA SER A 326 13.79 24.93 2.93
C SER A 326 13.35 26.01 1.93
N ASP A 327 12.40 25.72 1.03
CA ASP A 327 11.87 26.70 0.09
C ASP A 327 10.91 27.71 0.75
N ASN A 328 10.55 27.52 2.02
CA ASN A 328 9.83 28.46 2.87
C ASN A 328 8.49 28.93 2.25
N PHE A 329 7.71 27.98 1.73
CA PHE A 329 6.33 28.22 1.32
C PHE A 329 5.39 27.98 2.51
N LEU A 330 4.25 28.69 2.52
CA LEU A 330 3.26 28.57 3.59
C LEU A 330 2.68 27.16 3.71
N ASN A 331 2.48 26.50 2.56
CA ASN A 331 1.98 25.14 2.45
C ASN A 331 2.33 24.56 1.07
N GLU A 332 2.01 23.28 0.89
CA GLU A 332 2.27 22.50 -0.31
C GLU A 332 1.53 23.03 -1.54
N ASP A 333 0.28 23.48 -1.37
CA ASP A 333 -0.50 24.06 -2.46
C ASP A 333 0.18 25.31 -3.03
N LYS A 334 0.74 26.17 -2.16
CA LYS A 334 1.46 27.37 -2.58
C LYS A 334 2.79 27.02 -3.27
N PHE A 335 3.47 25.97 -2.81
CA PHE A 335 4.66 25.46 -3.47
C PHE A 335 4.34 24.96 -4.90
N LEU A 336 3.33 24.09 -5.04
CA LEU A 336 2.91 23.55 -6.34
C LEU A 336 2.33 24.63 -7.26
N LEU A 337 1.60 25.60 -6.72
CA LEU A 337 1.10 26.74 -7.48
C LEU A 337 2.25 27.60 -8.03
N HIS A 338 3.29 27.84 -7.23
CA HIS A 338 4.48 28.56 -7.67
C HIS A 338 5.20 27.80 -8.78
N PHE A 339 5.43 26.50 -8.61
CA PHE A 339 6.02 25.66 -9.66
C PHE A 339 5.21 25.70 -10.96
N LYS A 340 3.88 25.57 -10.87
CA LYS A 340 2.97 25.71 -12.01
C LYS A 340 3.10 27.07 -12.72
N GLN A 341 3.27 28.15 -11.95
CA GLN A 341 3.48 29.49 -12.50
C GLN A 341 4.81 29.59 -13.24
N LEU A 342 5.89 29.01 -12.69
CA LEU A 342 7.19 28.94 -13.36
C LEU A 342 7.10 28.22 -14.71
N LEU A 343 6.45 27.04 -14.74
CA LEU A 343 6.21 26.31 -16.00
C LEU A 343 5.42 27.16 -17.01
N LYS A 344 4.33 27.79 -16.57
CA LYS A 344 3.47 28.62 -17.42
C LYS A 344 4.22 29.83 -18.00
N GLN A 345 5.04 30.49 -17.19
CA GLN A 345 5.74 31.72 -17.57
C GLN A 345 6.95 31.45 -18.46
N HIS A 346 7.71 30.40 -18.16
CA HIS A 346 9.03 30.19 -18.76
C HIS A 346 9.08 29.08 -19.81
N ILE A 347 8.16 28.11 -19.79
CA ILE A 347 8.13 26.99 -20.76
C ILE A 347 6.89 27.08 -21.63
N GLY A 348 5.73 27.37 -21.03
CA GLY A 348 4.45 27.54 -21.70
C GLY A 348 3.52 26.34 -21.50
N LEU A 349 2.21 26.62 -21.52
CA LEU A 349 1.18 25.62 -21.22
C LEU A 349 1.03 24.52 -22.28
N ALA A 350 1.51 24.74 -23.50
CA ALA A 350 1.47 23.75 -24.58
C ALA A 350 2.23 22.46 -24.24
N TYR A 351 3.25 22.56 -23.38
CA TYR A 351 4.09 21.43 -22.97
C TYR A 351 3.73 20.88 -21.58
N ALA A 352 2.67 21.40 -20.95
CA ALA A 352 2.30 20.98 -19.60
C ALA A 352 1.94 19.48 -19.52
N SER A 353 1.38 18.90 -20.59
CA SER A 353 1.08 17.46 -20.67
C SER A 353 2.32 16.57 -20.79
N LEU A 354 3.50 17.15 -21.02
CA LEU A 354 4.78 16.44 -21.07
C LEU A 354 5.53 16.50 -19.74
N ILE A 355 4.98 17.19 -18.73
CA ILE A 355 5.65 17.46 -17.46
C ILE A 355 4.68 17.09 -16.33
N ASP A 356 4.77 15.85 -15.87
CA ASP A 356 4.01 15.38 -14.71
C ASP A 356 4.79 15.66 -13.44
N TYR A 357 4.13 16.15 -12.39
CA TYR A 357 4.80 16.44 -11.13
C TYR A 357 3.90 16.21 -9.92
N ALA A 358 4.51 15.75 -8.83
CA ALA A 358 3.82 15.47 -7.58
C ALA A 358 4.77 15.64 -6.37
N LEU A 359 4.19 15.97 -5.21
CA LEU A 359 4.90 15.88 -3.94
C LEU A 359 4.82 14.45 -3.41
N VAL A 360 5.98 13.84 -3.18
CA VAL A 360 6.08 12.47 -2.68
C VAL A 360 6.65 12.49 -1.26
N PRO A 361 5.96 11.86 -0.28
CA PRO A 361 6.51 11.73 1.08
C PRO A 361 7.63 10.69 1.10
N VAL A 362 8.80 11.07 1.61
CA VAL A 362 10.00 10.23 1.74
C VAL A 362 10.66 10.51 3.09
N ASN A 363 10.81 9.49 3.93
CA ASN A 363 11.43 9.59 5.25
C ASN A 363 10.88 10.74 6.12
N GLY A 364 9.56 10.98 6.07
CA GLY A 364 8.90 12.04 6.85
C GLY A 364 9.05 13.46 6.30
N LYS A 365 9.73 13.62 5.15
CA LYS A 365 9.82 14.88 4.40
C LYS A 365 9.09 14.75 3.07
N LYS A 366 8.78 15.86 2.40
CA LYS A 366 8.19 15.84 1.05
C LYS A 366 9.21 16.30 0.03
N ILE A 367 9.33 15.58 -1.07
CA ILE A 367 10.14 15.97 -2.21
C ILE A 367 9.24 16.21 -3.43
N LEU A 368 9.64 17.10 -4.34
CA LEU A 368 8.95 17.27 -5.61
C LEU A 368 9.59 16.35 -6.65
N LYS A 369 8.82 15.36 -7.11
CA LYS A 369 9.17 14.52 -8.26
C LYS A 369 8.60 15.19 -9.52
N ILE A 370 9.44 15.38 -10.53
CA ILE A 370 9.04 15.87 -11.85
C ILE A 370 9.45 14.83 -12.89
N ASP A 371 8.49 14.30 -13.62
CA ASP A 371 8.67 13.34 -14.70
C ASP A 371 8.46 14.07 -16.04
N CYS A 372 9.50 14.12 -16.86
CA CYS A 372 9.52 14.83 -18.13
C CYS A 372 9.50 13.82 -19.29
N GLN A 373 8.48 13.94 -20.12
CA GLN A 373 8.37 13.22 -21.39
C GLN A 373 9.09 13.99 -22.51
N LYS A 374 9.55 13.25 -23.51
CA LYS A 374 10.14 13.82 -24.71
C LYS A 374 9.07 14.59 -25.51
N SER A 375 9.41 15.78 -25.99
CA SER A 375 8.62 16.55 -26.96
C SER A 375 8.98 16.21 -28.40
N ASP A 376 7.97 16.24 -29.27
CA ASP A 376 8.10 16.19 -30.73
C ASP A 376 8.29 17.58 -31.38
N ASP A 377 8.19 18.63 -30.58
CA ASP A 377 8.49 20.02 -30.97
C ASP A 377 9.66 20.59 -30.15
N PRO A 378 10.43 21.54 -30.68
CA PRO A 378 11.49 22.21 -29.94
C PRO A 378 10.91 23.10 -28.83
N VAL A 379 11.37 22.90 -27.59
CA VAL A 379 10.94 23.64 -26.41
C VAL A 379 12.01 24.63 -25.98
N PHE A 380 11.62 25.89 -25.78
CA PHE A 380 12.52 26.96 -25.36
C PHE A 380 12.20 27.41 -23.94
N LEU A 381 13.24 27.67 -23.16
CA LEU A 381 13.14 28.34 -21.87
C LEU A 381 13.15 29.85 -22.09
N LYS A 382 12.13 30.56 -21.61
CA LYS A 382 12.01 32.01 -21.71
C LYS A 382 12.56 32.66 -20.46
N SER A 383 13.52 33.57 -20.60
CA SER A 383 14.06 34.37 -19.50
C SER A 383 13.93 35.85 -19.87
N GLY A 384 12.78 36.44 -19.51
CA GLY A 384 12.43 37.80 -19.93
C GLY A 384 12.20 37.89 -21.45
N LYS A 385 13.12 38.55 -22.17
CA LYS A 385 13.07 38.68 -23.64
C LYS A 385 13.91 37.65 -24.38
N GLU A 386 14.73 36.89 -23.65
CA GLU A 386 15.60 35.88 -24.25
C GLU A 386 14.91 34.51 -24.27
N GLU A 387 15.18 33.76 -25.34
CA GLU A 387 14.79 32.35 -25.46
C GLU A 387 16.07 31.49 -25.50
N GLU A 388 16.08 30.46 -24.68
CA GLU A 388 17.22 29.58 -24.48
C GLU A 388 16.82 28.15 -24.81
N PHE A 389 17.66 27.46 -25.59
CA PHE A 389 17.43 26.07 -25.95
C PHE A 389 18.45 25.19 -25.24
N TYR A 390 17.96 24.21 -24.48
CA TYR A 390 18.78 23.29 -23.71
C TYR A 390 18.54 21.85 -24.14
N ILE A 391 19.62 21.05 -24.10
CA ILE A 391 19.57 19.60 -24.28
C ILE A 391 20.40 18.90 -23.20
N ARG A 392 20.07 17.65 -22.88
CA ARG A 392 20.94 16.78 -22.07
C ARG A 392 22.04 16.15 -22.90
N ILE A 393 23.28 16.30 -22.45
CA ILE A 393 24.46 15.58 -22.92
C ILE A 393 25.12 14.91 -21.72
N GLY A 394 25.00 13.59 -21.62
CA GLY A 394 25.40 12.87 -20.42
C GLY A 394 24.61 13.37 -19.20
N PRO A 395 25.25 13.64 -18.04
CA PRO A 395 24.59 14.20 -16.86
C PRO A 395 24.43 15.72 -16.90
N SER A 396 24.87 16.40 -17.96
CA SER A 396 24.89 17.86 -18.05
C SER A 396 23.80 18.41 -18.97
N SER A 397 23.29 19.58 -18.62
CA SER A 397 22.35 20.36 -19.44
C SER A 397 23.11 21.45 -20.19
N GLU A 398 23.24 21.29 -21.51
CA GLU A 398 24.01 22.17 -22.40
C GLU A 398 23.11 23.12 -23.17
N ARG A 399 23.53 24.39 -23.31
CA ARG A 399 22.81 25.40 -24.11
C ARG A 399 23.28 25.30 -25.55
N LEU A 400 22.36 25.13 -26.49
CA LEU A 400 22.68 25.23 -27.91
C LEU A 400 22.31 26.61 -28.44
N THR A 401 23.17 27.16 -29.29
CA THR A 401 22.95 28.44 -29.97
C THR A 401 23.42 28.35 -31.44
N GLY A 402 23.05 29.34 -32.25
CA GLY A 402 23.57 29.49 -33.62
C GLY A 402 23.40 28.25 -34.50
N SER A 403 24.50 27.81 -35.11
CA SER A 403 24.54 26.64 -36.02
C SER A 403 24.13 25.34 -35.35
N ASP A 404 24.58 25.11 -34.11
CA ASP A 404 24.40 23.83 -33.42
C ASP A 404 22.93 23.61 -33.06
N LEU A 405 22.24 24.70 -32.68
CA LEU A 405 20.80 24.70 -32.47
C LEU A 405 20.05 24.34 -33.77
N LEU A 406 20.39 25.02 -34.87
CA LEU A 406 19.74 24.79 -36.17
C LEU A 406 19.96 23.36 -36.65
N GLU A 407 21.17 22.83 -36.53
CA GLU A 407 21.50 21.46 -36.91
C GLU A 407 20.72 20.45 -36.06
N TYR A 408 20.72 20.63 -34.73
CA TYR A 408 20.01 19.74 -33.81
C TYR A 408 18.51 19.72 -34.12
N VAL A 409 17.90 20.90 -34.27
CA VAL A 409 16.46 21.05 -34.53
C VAL A 409 16.09 20.42 -35.88
N ASN A 410 16.87 20.67 -36.93
CA ASN A 410 16.61 20.09 -38.26
C ASN A 410 16.74 18.56 -38.25
N ARG A 411 17.78 18.02 -37.60
CA ARG A 411 17.99 16.58 -37.51
C ARG A 411 16.89 15.88 -36.72
N ARG A 412 16.43 16.50 -35.64
CA ARG A 412 15.50 15.89 -34.69
C ARG A 412 14.03 16.10 -35.04
N TYR A 413 13.68 17.30 -35.48
CA TYR A 413 12.29 17.74 -35.67
C TYR A 413 11.94 18.02 -37.14
N GLY A 414 12.94 18.15 -38.02
CA GLY A 414 12.75 18.52 -39.42
C GLY A 414 11.93 17.55 -40.27
N ARG A 415 11.71 16.30 -39.81
CA ARG A 415 10.87 15.31 -40.52
C ARG A 415 9.38 15.38 -40.18
N SER A 416 8.97 16.13 -39.14
CA SER A 416 7.57 16.15 -38.68
C SER A 416 6.66 17.15 -39.41
N ARG A 417 7.19 17.91 -40.39
CA ARG A 417 6.44 18.94 -41.14
C ARG A 417 6.08 18.55 -42.58
N ILE A 418 6.30 17.30 -42.96
CA ILE A 418 5.87 16.76 -44.26
C ILE A 418 4.85 15.66 -43.99
N ASN A 419 3.60 16.05 -43.74
CA ASN A 419 2.39 15.25 -43.98
C ASN A 419 1.16 16.14 -43.84
#